data_AF-A0A348XID9-F1
#
_entry.id   AF-A0A348XID9-F1
#
_cell.length_a   1.000
_cell.length_b   1.000
_cell.length_c   1.000
_cell.angle_alpha   90.00
_cell.angle_beta   90.00
_cell.angle_gamma   90.00
#
_symmetry.space_group_name_H-M   'P 1'
#
loop_
_entity.id
_entity.type
_entity.pdbx_description
1 polymer ?
#
loop_
_entity_poly.entity_id
_entity_poly.type
_entity_poly.pdbx_seq_one_letter_code
_entity_poly.pdbx_strand_id
1 'polypeptide(L)'
;ATEISRSTREDHIRGQDLLLGIRDLAVRQFGPMTKPLLSEWGIHESIDFGHIVFLLVQHKLLRASKQDSLDDFADGLDFHEAFVKDFEPEGKVVELPTIA
;
A
#
# COMPACT_ATOMS: atom_id res chain seq x y z
N ALA A 1 10.96 -14.57 18.35
CA ALA A 1 10.18 -13.38 18.74
C ALA A 1 10.98 -12.17 18.31
N THR A 2 10.60 -11.56 17.19
CA THR A 2 11.35 -10.42 16.63
C THR A 2 10.91 -9.17 17.39
N GLU A 3 11.82 -8.63 18.20
CA GLU A 3 11.62 -7.39 18.95
C GLU A 3 11.34 -6.24 17.98
N ILE A 4 10.16 -5.63 18.10
CA ILE A 4 9.90 -4.31 17.51
C ILE A 4 10.68 -3.33 18.37
N SER A 5 11.92 -3.03 17.94
CA SER A 5 12.75 -1.98 18.53
C SER A 5 11.94 -0.69 18.54
N ARG A 6 11.53 -0.25 19.74
CA ARG A 6 10.79 0.97 19.96
C ARG A 6 11.77 2.13 19.79
N SER A 7 12.01 2.55 18.55
CA SER A 7 12.87 3.69 18.23
C SER A 7 12.29 4.96 18.86
N THR A 8 12.99 5.49 19.86
CA THR A 8 12.69 6.75 20.54
C THR A 8 13.25 7.94 19.74
N ARG A 9 12.91 8.04 18.47
CA ARG A 9 13.06 9.27 17.71
C ARG A 9 11.72 9.61 17.11
N GLU A 10 11.37 10.88 17.18
CA GLU A 10 10.34 11.50 16.37
C GLU A 10 10.79 11.44 14.89
N ASP A 11 11.01 10.23 14.37
CA ASP A 11 11.40 10.01 12.99
C ASP A 11 10.14 10.25 12.17
N HIS A 12 10.04 11.49 11.68
CA HIS A 12 9.06 11.90 10.72
C HIS A 12 9.14 10.98 9.50
N ILE A 13 8.16 10.09 9.34
CA ILE A 13 8.09 9.21 8.18
C ILE A 13 7.47 10.00 7.03
N ARG A 14 8.16 10.07 5.88
CA ARG A 14 7.62 10.72 4.68
C ARG A 14 6.46 9.90 4.12
N GLY A 15 5.50 10.55 3.45
CA GLY A 15 4.36 9.87 2.81
C GLY A 15 4.79 8.72 1.90
N GLN A 16 5.85 8.92 1.12
CA GLN A 16 6.42 7.90 0.24
C GLN A 16 6.98 6.68 1.01
N ASP A 17 7.72 6.90 2.10
CA ASP A 17 8.27 5.81 2.93
C ASP A 17 7.14 5.01 3.59
N LEU A 18 6.08 5.70 4.01
CA LEU A 18 4.88 5.07 4.55
C LEU A 18 4.17 4.20 3.50
N LEU A 19 4.01 4.71 2.27
CA LEU A 19 3.40 3.96 1.17
C LEU A 19 4.20 2.69 0.83
N LEU A 20 5.53 2.78 0.79
CA LEU A 20 6.40 1.63 0.58
C LEU A 20 6.25 0.60 1.71
N GLY A 21 6.20 1.05 2.97
CA GLY A 21 5.96 0.16 4.11
C GLY A 21 4.60 -0.53 4.06
N ILE A 22 3.55 0.20 3.66
CA ILE A 22 2.20 -0.35 3.46
C ILE A 22 2.21 -1.39 2.35
N ARG A 23 2.86 -1.10 1.21
CA ARG A 23 3.01 -2.06 0.11
C ARG A 23 3.64 -3.36 0.60
N ASP A 24 4.80 -3.26 1.25
CA ASP A 24 5.55 -4.44 1.69
C ASP A 24 4.77 -5.26 2.71
N LEU A 25 4.05 -4.60 3.62
CA LEU A 25 3.20 -5.26 4.59
C LEU A 25 2.02 -5.97 3.91
N ALA A 26 1.34 -5.28 2.99
CA ALA A 26 0.17 -5.81 2.31
C ALA A 26 0.51 -7.01 1.43
N VAL A 27 1.59 -6.93 0.64
CA VAL A 27 2.10 -8.05 -0.16
C VAL A 27 2.53 -9.22 0.72
N ARG A 28 3.21 -8.97 1.84
CA ARG A 28 3.59 -10.05 2.78
C ARG A 28 2.38 -10.74 3.40
N GLN A 29 1.30 -10.01 3.64
CA GLN A 29 0.13 -10.53 4.35
C GLN A 29 -0.92 -11.16 3.43
N PHE A 30 -1.10 -10.62 2.23
CA PHE A 30 -2.17 -11.01 1.31
C PHE A 30 -1.66 -11.51 -0.06
N GLY A 31 -0.38 -11.29 -0.39
CA GLY A 31 0.22 -11.70 -1.65
C GLY A 31 -0.59 -11.22 -2.86
N PRO A 32 -1.03 -12.11 -3.77
CA PRO A 32 -1.78 -11.74 -4.97
C PRO A 32 -3.18 -11.17 -4.66
N MET A 33 -3.71 -11.40 -3.45
CA MET A 33 -5.03 -10.89 -3.04
C MET A 33 -4.98 -9.43 -2.56
N THR A 34 -3.80 -8.81 -2.53
CA THR A 34 -3.63 -7.44 -2.01
C THR A 34 -4.52 -6.44 -2.76
N LYS A 35 -4.43 -6.39 -4.10
CA LYS A 35 -5.19 -5.42 -4.91
C LYS A 35 -6.71 -5.60 -4.78
N PRO A 36 -7.29 -6.81 -4.92
CA PRO A 36 -8.72 -7.03 -4.69
C PRO A 36 -9.20 -6.61 -3.30
N LEU A 37 -8.44 -6.94 -2.25
CA LEU A 37 -8.81 -6.59 -0.88
C LEU A 37 -8.76 -5.08 -0.61
N LEU A 38 -7.72 -4.39 -1.10
CA LEU A 38 -7.63 -2.95 -0.98
C LEU A 38 -8.80 -2.27 -1.70
N SER A 39 -9.16 -2.73 -2.90
CA SER A 39 -10.31 -2.20 -3.64
C SER A 39 -11.63 -2.40 -2.90
N GLU A 40 -11.83 -3.56 -2.26
CA GLU A 40 -13.02 -3.82 -1.42
C GLU A 40 -13.08 -2.90 -0.19
N TRP A 41 -11.93 -2.47 0.34
CA TRP A 41 -11.85 -1.47 1.40
C TRP A 41 -12.00 -0.02 0.91
N GLY A 42 -12.21 0.16 -0.40
CA GLY A 42 -12.35 1.47 -1.04
C GLY A 42 -11.02 2.13 -1.41
N ILE A 43 -9.90 1.42 -1.34
CA ILE A 43 -8.56 1.93 -1.64
C ILE A 43 -8.18 1.52 -3.07
N HIS A 44 -8.10 2.50 -3.96
CA HIS A 44 -7.85 2.30 -5.38
C HIS A 44 -6.50 2.87 -5.83
N GLU A 45 -6.00 3.87 -5.12
CA GLU A 45 -4.77 4.58 -5.46
C GLU A 45 -4.00 5.03 -4.21
N SER A 46 -2.74 5.45 -4.40
CA SER A 46 -1.87 5.83 -3.28
C SER A 46 -2.40 7.04 -2.49
N ILE A 47 -3.12 7.95 -3.15
CA ILE A 47 -3.72 9.12 -2.49
C ILE A 47 -4.82 8.74 -1.48
N ASP A 48 -5.48 7.59 -1.63
CA ASP A 48 -6.47 7.12 -0.66
C ASP A 48 -5.84 6.84 0.71
N PHE A 49 -4.60 6.33 0.73
CA PHE A 49 -3.84 6.21 1.97
C PHE A 49 -3.52 7.58 2.58
N GLY A 50 -3.21 8.57 1.72
CA GLY A 50 -3.06 9.95 2.15
C GLY A 50 -4.31 10.46 2.86
N HIS A 51 -5.49 10.27 2.27
CA HIS A 51 -6.75 10.64 2.91
C HIS A 51 -6.95 9.97 4.27
N ILE A 52 -6.66 8.67 4.39
CA ILE A 52 -6.75 7.94 5.66
C ILE A 52 -5.79 8.55 6.70
N VAL A 53 -4.53 8.78 6.34
CA VAL A 53 -3.53 9.36 7.25
C VAL A 53 -3.95 10.75 7.71
N PHE A 54 -4.39 11.60 6.80
CA PHE A 54 -4.85 12.96 7.13
C PHE A 54 -6.10 12.96 8.02
N LEU A 55 -7.05 12.03 7.80
CA LEU A 55 -8.20 11.83 8.69
C LEU A 55 -7.71 11.46 10.11
N LEU A 56 -6.75 10.55 10.23
CA LEU A 56 -6.18 10.17 11.53
C LEU A 56 -5.44 11.33 12.21
N VAL A 57 -4.77 12.19 11.44
CA VAL A 57 -4.14 13.42 11.96
C VAL A 57 -5.19 14.40 12.47
N GLN A 58 -6.28 14.62 11.73
CA GLN A 58 -7.39 15.48 12.15
C GLN A 58 -8.01 15.02 13.47
N HIS A 59 -8.12 13.70 13.66
CA HIS A 59 -8.60 13.08 14.90
C HIS A 59 -7.54 12.94 16.00
N LYS A 60 -6.35 13.53 15.83
CA LYS A 60 -5.23 13.51 16.81
C LYS A 60 -4.71 12.10 17.14
N LEU A 61 -4.93 11.13 16.26
CA LEU A 61 -4.40 9.76 16.37
C LEU A 61 -2.99 9.66 15.78
N LEU A 62 -2.69 10.48 14.78
CA LEU A 62 -1.36 10.65 14.19
C LEU A 62 -0.89 12.10 14.30
N ARG A 63 0.42 12.32 14.17
CA ARG A 63 1.01 13.65 14.01
C ARG A 63 1.57 13.77 12.60
N ALA A 64 1.24 14.85 11.92
CA ALA A 64 1.90 15.25 10.68
C ALA A 64 2.83 16.45 10.95
N SER A 65 3.87 16.57 10.12
CA SER A 65 4.67 17.78 10.01
C SER A 65 3.90 18.85 9.24
N LYS A 66 4.27 20.12 9.43
CA LYS A 66 3.67 21.25 8.68
C LYS A 66 3.95 21.19 7.17
N GLN A 67 4.88 20.34 6.76
CA GLN A 67 5.33 20.20 5.38
C GLN A 67 4.63 19.04 4.66
N ASP A 68 3.92 18.17 5.38
CA ASP A 68 3.22 17.06 4.74
C ASP A 68 1.98 17.57 4.02
N SER A 69 1.78 17.04 2.83
CA SER A 69 0.67 17.33 1.95
C SER A 69 0.04 16.03 1.46
N LEU A 70 -1.21 16.11 0.99
CA LEU A 70 -1.81 14.98 0.29
C LEU A 70 -1.08 14.66 -1.01
N ASP A 71 -0.44 15.66 -1.63
CA ASP A 71 0.34 15.49 -2.85
C ASP A 71 1.55 14.54 -2.66
N ASP A 72 2.06 14.40 -1.43
CA ASP A 72 3.10 13.41 -1.11
C ASP A 72 2.66 11.95 -1.38
N PHE A 73 1.36 11.73 -1.55
CA PHE A 73 0.75 10.43 -1.83
C PHE A 73 0.24 10.30 -3.27
N ALA A 74 0.18 11.37 -4.06
CA ALA A 74 -0.42 11.34 -5.40
C ALA A 74 0.41 10.51 -6.41
N ASP A 75 1.73 10.66 -6.40
CA ASP A 75 2.65 9.96 -7.33
C ASP A 75 3.41 8.80 -6.64
N GLY A 76 2.88 8.30 -5.53
CA GLY A 76 3.66 7.46 -4.62
C GLY A 76 3.73 5.97 -4.99
N LEU A 77 2.67 5.38 -5.55
CA LEU A 77 2.62 3.94 -5.83
C LEU A 77 1.70 3.59 -7.00
N ASP A 78 2.24 2.95 -8.03
CA ASP A 78 1.44 2.27 -9.05
C ASP A 78 0.99 0.89 -8.54
N PHE A 79 -0.33 0.67 -8.41
CA PHE A 79 -0.89 -0.54 -7.82
C PHE A 79 -0.70 -1.78 -8.69
N HIS A 80 -0.55 -1.61 -10.02
CA HIS A 80 -0.28 -2.73 -10.91
C HIS A 80 1.16 -3.22 -10.71
N GLU A 81 2.12 -2.30 -10.77
CA GLU A 81 3.52 -2.58 -10.50
C GLU A 81 3.74 -3.11 -9.08
N ALA A 82 3.02 -2.57 -8.09
CA ALA A 82 3.23 -2.91 -6.69
C ALA A 82 2.58 -4.22 -6.23
N PHE A 83 1.46 -4.63 -6.83
CA PHE A 83 0.64 -5.74 -6.32
C PHE A 83 0.32 -6.83 -7.34
N VAL A 84 0.51 -6.59 -8.64
CA VAL A 84 0.09 -7.51 -9.70
C VAL A 84 1.28 -8.10 -10.42
N LYS A 85 2.23 -7.25 -10.85
CA LYS A 85 3.37 -7.63 -11.70
C LYS A 85 4.13 -8.87 -11.22
N ASP A 86 4.46 -8.93 -9.94
CA ASP A 86 5.22 -10.05 -9.36
C ASP A 86 4.42 -11.36 -9.26
N PHE A 87 3.10 -11.30 -9.48
CA PHE A 87 2.19 -12.44 -9.43
C PHE A 87 1.60 -12.80 -10.80
N GLU A 88 2.00 -12.09 -11.87
CA GLU A 88 1.57 -12.43 -13.21
C GLU A 88 2.15 -13.79 -13.60
N PRO A 89 1.34 -14.71 -14.15
CA PRO A 89 1.83 -16.01 -14.55
C PRO A 89 2.84 -15.86 -15.70
N GLU A 90 4.04 -16.40 -15.51
CA GLU A 90 5.03 -16.57 -16.58
C GLU A 90 4.44 -17.53 -17.62
N GLY A 91 4.04 -16.98 -18.77
CA GLY A 91 3.05 -17.58 -19.66
C GLY A 91 3.23 -19.05 -20.05
N LYS A 92 2.10 -19.75 -20.05
CA LYS A 92 1.49 -20.29 -21.27
C LYS A 92 -0.03 -20.24 -21.08
N VAL A 93 -0.72 -19.49 -21.93
CA VAL A 93 -2.17 -19.69 -22.10
C VAL A 93 -2.32 -21.12 -22.59
N VAL A 94 -2.68 -22.02 -21.67
CA VAL A 94 -3.08 -23.37 -22.06
C VAL A 94 -4.41 -23.19 -22.75
N GLU A 95 -4.46 -23.40 -24.07
CA GLU A 95 -5.73 -23.55 -24.78
C GLU A 95 -6.48 -24.69 -24.10
N LEU A 96 -7.46 -24.33 -23.26
CA LEU A 96 -8.32 -25.31 -22.63
C LEU A 96 -9.12 -25.98 -23.74
N PRO A 97 -9.13 -27.33 -23.82
CA PRO A 97 -9.94 -28.01 -24.82
C PRO A 97 -11.39 -27.58 -24.63
N THR A 98 -12.00 -27.07 -25.70
CA THR A 98 -13.44 -26.78 -25.71
C THR A 98 -14.16 -28.12 -25.57
N ILE A 99 -14.83 -28.33 -24.44
CA ILE A 99 -15.67 -29.50 -24.25
C ILE A 99 -16.91 -29.28 -25.14
N ALA A 100 -16.93 -30.00 -26.26
CA ALA A 100 -18.08 -30.09 -27.16
C ALA A 100 -19.17 -31.00 -26.59
#